data_AF-A0AAP0HWI6-F1
#
_entry.id   AF-A0AAP0HWI6-F1
#
_cell.length_a   1.000
_cell.length_b   1.000
_cell.length_c   1.000
_cell.angle_alpha   90.00
_cell.angle_beta   90.00
_cell.angle_gamma   90.00
#
_symmetry.space_group_name_H-M   'P 1'
#
loop_
_entity.id
_entity.type
_entity.pdbx_description
1 polymer ?
#
loop_
_entity_poly.entity_id
_entity_poly.type
_entity_poly.pdbx_seq_one_letter_code
_entity_poly.pdbx_strand_id
1 'polypeptide(L)'
;MPIIFSTSSLALPGTLARFTGLSVLKNAVVTLNPGGVLYIPTNILLIAFFNYYYTFLQLDPDDVREQLKRQGASIPLVRPGKSTAAFINTVLSRLSVLGSAFLAVLAAGPSAVEQITHLTAFSGFAGTSVLILVGCATDTARKV
;
A
#
# COMPACT_ATOMS: atom_id res chain seq x y z
N MET A 1 -5.37 -2.25 -3.43
CA MET A 1 -5.53 -2.89 -2.10
C MET A 1 -4.47 -2.53 -1.05
N PRO A 2 -3.17 -2.34 -1.36
CA PRO A 2 -2.13 -2.11 -0.32
C PRO A 2 -2.40 -0.96 0.66
N ILE A 3 -2.97 0.17 0.19
CA ILE A 3 -3.31 1.32 1.04
C ILE A 3 -4.36 0.96 2.10
N ILE A 4 -5.35 0.13 1.75
CA ILE A 4 -6.46 -0.25 2.63
C ILE A 4 -5.96 -1.15 3.78
N PHE A 5 -4.99 -2.03 3.50
CA PHE A 5 -4.34 -2.82 4.53
C PHE A 5 -3.49 -1.98 5.48
N SER A 6 -2.75 -1.00 4.95
CA SER A 6 -2.00 -0.03 5.79
C SER A 6 -2.93 0.71 6.74
N THR A 7 -4.01 1.30 6.22
CA THR A 7 -4.95 2.12 7.02
C THR A 7 -5.71 1.28 8.05
N SER A 8 -6.13 0.06 7.69
CA SER A 8 -6.76 -0.87 8.62
C SER A 8 -5.81 -1.32 9.73
N SER A 9 -4.54 -1.58 9.39
CA SER A 9 -3.51 -1.94 10.37
C SER A 9 -3.20 -0.79 11.34
N LEU A 10 -3.19 0.45 10.86
CA LEU A 10 -3.04 1.65 11.69
C LEU A 10 -4.28 1.94 12.56
N ALA A 11 -5.47 1.56 12.12
CA ALA A 11 -6.70 1.76 12.88
C ALA A 11 -6.86 0.78 14.05
N LEU A 12 -6.30 -0.42 13.97
CA LEU A 12 -6.43 -1.48 15.00
C LEU A 12 -5.85 -1.10 16.37
N PRO A 13 -4.64 -0.52 16.50
CA PRO A 13 -4.13 -0.05 17.78
C PRO A 13 -4.98 1.09 18.37
N GLY A 14 -5.49 1.97 17.50
CA GLY A 14 -6.33 3.10 17.91
C GLY A 14 -7.67 2.66 18.50
N THR A 15 -8.28 1.60 17.96
CA THR A 15 -9.50 1.02 18.53
C THR A 15 -9.21 0.25 19.82
N LEU A 16 -8.14 -0.56 19.87
CA LEU A 16 -7.74 -1.30 21.08
C LEU A 16 -7.36 -0.38 22.26
N ALA A 17 -6.73 0.76 22.00
CA ALA A 17 -6.41 1.75 23.04
C ALA A 17 -7.65 2.46 23.59
N ARG A 18 -8.71 2.61 22.79
CA ARG A 18 -10.00 3.13 23.26
C ARG A 18 -10.71 2.17 24.22
N PHE A 19 -10.53 0.86 24.03
CA PHE A 19 -11.14 -0.17 24.88
C PHE A 19 -10.35 -0.48 26.17
N THR A 20 -9.03 -0.32 26.17
CA THR A 20 -8.17 -0.76 27.28
C THR A 20 -7.76 0.34 28.27
N GLY A 21 -7.90 1.63 27.91
CA GLY A 21 -7.65 2.76 28.82
C GLY A 21 -6.22 2.94 29.33
N LEU A 22 -5.26 2.14 28.86
CA LEU A 22 -3.84 2.17 29.27
C LEU A 22 -3.12 3.43 28.78
N SER A 23 -2.60 4.23 29.71
CA SER A 23 -1.88 5.49 29.46
C SER A 23 -0.68 5.36 28.52
N VAL A 24 0.01 4.21 28.58
CA VAL A 24 1.19 3.91 27.74
C VAL A 24 0.77 3.67 26.28
N LEU A 25 -0.36 3.00 26.07
CA LEU A 25 -0.93 2.76 24.75
C LEU A 25 -1.52 4.06 24.16
N LYS A 26 -2.05 4.92 25.02
CA LYS A 26 -2.59 6.24 24.64
C LYS A 26 -1.49 7.16 24.10
N ASN A 27 -0.30 7.20 24.70
CA ASN A 27 0.82 8.00 24.18
C ASN A 27 1.35 7.48 22.84
N ALA A 28 1.45 6.16 22.66
CA ALA A 28 1.81 5.55 21.38
C ALA A 28 0.78 5.85 20.27
N VAL A 29 -0.51 5.85 20.62
CA VAL A 29 -1.60 6.21 19.70
C VAL A 29 -1.63 7.70 19.38
N VAL A 30 -1.26 8.58 20.31
CA VAL A 30 -1.13 10.02 20.03
C VAL A 30 0.02 10.29 19.05
N THR A 31 1.13 9.55 19.13
CA THR A 31 2.23 9.66 18.14
C THR A 31 1.89 9.06 16.77
N LEU A 32 0.95 8.12 16.72
CA LEU A 32 0.45 7.44 15.52
C LEU A 32 -0.87 8.02 14.97
N ASN A 33 -1.38 9.11 15.56
CA ASN A 33 -2.59 9.77 15.10
C ASN A 33 -2.31 10.71 13.91
N PRO A 34 -3.34 11.13 13.15
CA PRO A 34 -3.28 12.07 12.01
C PRO A 34 -2.79 13.52 12.32
N GLY A 35 -1.73 13.65 13.09
CA GLY A 35 -1.11 14.92 13.52
C GLY A 35 0.25 14.73 14.19
N GLY A 36 0.69 13.49 14.45
CA GLY A 36 2.03 13.19 14.95
C GLY A 36 3.08 13.16 13.84
N VAL A 37 4.27 13.70 14.11
CA VAL A 37 5.42 13.69 13.16
C VAL A 37 5.81 12.26 12.73
N LEU A 38 5.50 11.25 13.56
CA LEU A 38 5.78 9.84 13.28
C LEU A 38 4.70 9.11 12.46
N TYR A 39 3.53 9.74 12.23
CA TYR A 39 2.44 9.12 11.45
C TYR A 39 2.81 8.95 9.98
N ILE A 40 3.34 10.02 9.36
CA ILE A 40 3.72 10.01 7.94
C ILE A 40 4.80 8.95 7.64
N PRO A 41 5.95 8.90 8.33
CA PRO A 41 6.98 7.89 8.04
C PRO A 41 6.49 6.46 8.32
N THR A 42 5.70 6.26 9.38
CA THR A 42 5.13 4.93 9.69
C THR A 42 4.14 4.48 8.63
N ASN A 43 3.25 5.37 8.18
CA ASN A 43 2.28 5.07 7.13
C ASN A 43 2.96 4.77 5.79
N ILE A 44 3.98 5.54 5.42
CA ILE A 44 4.78 5.28 4.21
C ILE A 44 5.46 3.91 4.28
N LEU A 45 6.05 3.56 5.43
CA LEU A 45 6.74 2.29 5.62
C LEU A 45 5.77 1.11 5.56
N LEU A 46 4.59 1.22 6.19
CA LEU A 46 3.53 0.21 6.09
C LEU A 46 3.00 0.09 4.66
N ILE A 47 2.77 1.19 3.94
CA ILE A 47 2.34 1.16 2.54
C ILE A 47 3.37 0.43 1.68
N ALA A 48 4.67 0.70 1.85
CA ALA A 48 5.73 0.04 1.11
C ALA A 48 5.77 -1.46 1.41
N PHE A 49 5.70 -1.84 2.69
CA PHE A 49 5.67 -3.23 3.14
C PHE A 49 4.46 -3.99 2.55
N PHE A 50 3.25 -3.46 2.71
CA PHE A 50 2.04 -4.10 2.21
C PHE A 50 1.97 -4.10 0.69
N ASN A 51 2.53 -3.11 -0.02
CA ASN A 51 2.58 -3.12 -1.47
C ASN A 51 3.49 -4.23 -2.00
N TYR A 52 4.68 -4.36 -1.41
CA TYR A 52 5.60 -5.44 -1.75
C TYR A 52 4.93 -6.80 -1.49
N TYR A 53 4.39 -7.02 -0.29
CA TYR A 53 3.71 -8.26 0.06
C TYR A 53 2.54 -8.58 -0.88
N TYR A 54 1.68 -7.59 -1.18
CA TYR A 54 0.54 -7.77 -2.06
C TYR A 54 0.94 -8.10 -3.51
N THR A 55 2.02 -7.48 -4.01
CA THR A 55 2.53 -7.74 -5.37
C THR A 55 2.92 -9.20 -5.54
N PHE A 56 3.68 -9.76 -4.58
CA PHE A 56 4.13 -11.15 -4.64
C PHE A 56 3.03 -12.17 -4.33
N LEU A 57 2.05 -11.81 -3.49
CA LEU A 57 0.92 -12.67 -3.20
C LEU A 57 -0.04 -12.77 -4.40
N GLN A 58 -0.17 -11.71 -5.20
CA GLN A 58 -1.06 -11.71 -6.36
C GLN A 58 -0.38 -12.25 -7.63
N LEU A 59 0.92 -12.02 -7.80
CA LEU A 59 1.68 -12.46 -8.97
C LEU A 59 2.87 -13.31 -8.49
N ASP A 60 2.63 -14.59 -8.28
CA ASP A 60 3.71 -15.54 -8.02
C ASP A 60 4.52 -15.77 -9.32
N PRO A 61 5.83 -15.42 -9.35
CA PRO A 61 6.65 -15.58 -10.54
C PRO A 61 6.72 -17.01 -11.08
N ASP A 62 6.59 -18.01 -10.21
CA ASP A 62 6.63 -19.42 -10.60
C ASP A 62 5.33 -19.89 -11.24
N ASP A 63 4.19 -19.45 -10.72
CA ASP A 63 2.88 -19.71 -11.35
C ASP A 63 2.76 -18.99 -12.68
N VAL A 64 3.18 -17.73 -12.78
CA VAL A 64 3.13 -16.97 -14.05
C VAL A 64 4.02 -17.64 -15.10
N ARG A 65 5.21 -18.13 -14.71
CA ARG A 65 6.08 -18.91 -15.59
C ARG A 65 5.39 -20.18 -16.08
N GLU A 66 4.71 -20.89 -15.19
CA GLU A 66 4.01 -22.13 -15.54
C GLU A 66 2.82 -21.87 -16.47
N GLN A 67 2.07 -20.79 -16.23
CA GLN A 67 1.00 -20.32 -17.12
C GLN A 67 1.54 -19.98 -18.51
N LEU A 68 2.65 -19.25 -18.61
CA LEU A 68 3.29 -18.92 -19.89
C LEU A 68 3.72 -20.18 -20.66
N LYS A 69 4.31 -21.16 -19.96
CA LYS A 69 4.66 -22.46 -20.56
C LYS A 69 3.43 -23.19 -21.08
N ARG A 70 2.35 -23.26 -20.31
CA ARG A 70 1.09 -23.91 -20.71
C ARG A 70 0.43 -23.22 -21.91
N GLN A 71 0.58 -21.91 -22.02
CA GLN A 71 0.06 -21.12 -23.15
C GLN A 71 0.97 -21.14 -24.39
N GLY A 72 2.13 -21.83 -24.33
CA GLY A 72 3.12 -21.83 -25.42
C GLY A 72 3.79 -20.47 -25.65
N ALA A 73 3.59 -19.51 -24.74
CA ALA A 73 4.16 -18.18 -24.82
C ALA A 73 5.51 -18.14 -24.11
N SER A 74 6.51 -17.48 -24.72
CA SER A 74 7.81 -17.26 -24.09
C SER A 74 8.20 -15.79 -24.19
N ILE A 75 8.84 -15.29 -23.14
CA ILE A 75 9.35 -13.92 -23.11
C ILE A 75 10.56 -13.86 -24.05
N PRO A 76 10.59 -12.95 -25.05
CA PRO A 76 11.74 -12.77 -25.91
C PRO A 76 13.01 -12.52 -25.08
N LEU A 77 14.16 -13.04 -25.51
CA LEU A 77 15.48 -12.89 -24.85
C LEU A 77 15.71 -13.70 -23.56
N VAL A 78 14.71 -14.41 -23.02
CA VAL A 78 14.85 -15.19 -21.78
C VAL A 78 14.55 -16.67 -22.01
N ARG A 79 15.48 -17.54 -21.60
CA ARG A 79 15.31 -19.00 -21.73
C ARG A 79 14.08 -19.46 -20.93
N PRO A 80 13.14 -20.21 -21.53
CA PRO A 80 11.95 -20.69 -20.83
C PRO A 80 12.31 -21.56 -19.62
N GLY A 81 11.74 -21.23 -18.45
CA GLY A 81 12.00 -21.95 -17.21
C GLY A 81 12.44 -21.03 -16.08
N LYS A 82 13.42 -21.48 -15.27
CA LYS A 82 13.87 -20.74 -14.08
C LYS A 82 14.33 -19.30 -14.39
N SER A 83 14.90 -19.09 -15.57
CA SER A 83 15.31 -17.75 -16.02
C SER A 83 14.12 -16.81 -16.25
N THR A 84 12.96 -17.32 -16.69
CA THR A 84 11.72 -16.54 -16.84
C THR A 84 11.18 -16.08 -15.49
N ALA A 85 11.14 -16.97 -14.50
CA ALA A 85 10.70 -16.61 -13.14
C ALA A 85 11.64 -15.58 -12.50
N ALA A 86 12.97 -15.73 -12.66
CA ALA A 86 13.94 -14.76 -12.16
C ALA A 86 13.80 -13.37 -12.81
N PHE A 87 13.51 -13.34 -14.11
CA PHE A 87 13.22 -12.09 -14.83
C PHE A 87 11.95 -11.43 -14.31
N ILE A 88 10.85 -12.18 -14.20
CA ILE A 88 9.57 -11.69 -13.67
C ILE A 88 9.74 -11.16 -12.25
N ASN A 89 10.45 -11.87 -11.37
CA ASN A 89 10.73 -11.43 -10.01
C ASN A 89 11.50 -10.10 -9.99
N THR A 90 12.54 -9.96 -10.83
CA THR A 90 13.31 -8.71 -10.91
C THR A 90 12.45 -7.54 -11.38
N VAL A 91 11.58 -7.76 -12.37
CA VAL A 91 10.67 -6.74 -12.89
C VAL A 91 9.60 -6.37 -11.85
N LEU A 92 8.97 -7.36 -11.20
CA LEU A 92 7.98 -7.15 -10.15
C LEU A 92 8.57 -6.37 -8.97
N SER A 93 9.79 -6.70 -8.55
CA SER A 93 10.47 -5.98 -7.46
C SER A 93 10.69 -4.50 -7.81
N ARG A 94 11.22 -4.21 -9.02
CA ARG A 94 11.44 -2.82 -9.48
C ARG A 94 10.14 -2.03 -9.62
N LEU A 95 9.10 -2.66 -10.17
CA LEU A 95 7.78 -2.04 -10.30
C LEU A 95 7.13 -1.82 -8.95
N SER A 96 7.29 -2.75 -8.01
CA SER A 96 6.76 -2.64 -6.65
C SER A 96 7.40 -1.48 -5.89
N VAL A 97 8.72 -1.29 -6.01
CA VAL A 97 9.43 -0.15 -5.42
C VAL A 97 8.90 1.18 -5.99
N LEU A 98 8.81 1.31 -7.32
CA LEU A 98 8.25 2.51 -7.96
C LEU A 98 6.78 2.76 -7.56
N GLY A 99 5.97 1.69 -7.55
CA GLY A 99 4.57 1.76 -7.13
C GLY A 99 4.43 2.19 -5.67
N SER A 100 5.28 1.67 -4.78
CA SER A 100 5.26 2.04 -3.36
C SER A 100 5.62 3.50 -3.14
N ALA A 101 6.60 4.03 -3.87
CA ALA A 101 6.96 5.44 -3.83
C ALA A 101 5.82 6.33 -4.30
N PHE A 102 5.14 5.96 -5.39
CA PHE A 102 3.98 6.70 -5.89
C PHE A 102 2.82 6.71 -4.89
N LEU A 103 2.48 5.56 -4.31
CA LEU A 103 1.43 5.45 -3.30
C LEU A 103 1.79 6.19 -2.00
N ALA A 104 3.06 6.18 -1.60
CA ALA A 104 3.56 6.92 -0.46
C ALA A 104 3.38 8.43 -0.63
N VAL A 105 3.69 8.98 -1.81
CA VAL A 105 3.49 10.40 -2.14
C VAL A 105 1.99 10.75 -2.13
N LEU A 106 1.15 9.91 -2.75
CA LEU A 106 -0.30 10.11 -2.75
C LEU A 106 -0.90 10.08 -1.34
N ALA A 107 -0.42 9.20 -0.47
CA ALA A 107 -0.87 9.12 0.92
C ALA A 107 -0.35 10.28 1.79
N ALA A 108 0.86 10.79 1.52
CA ALA A 108 1.46 11.91 2.25
C ALA A 108 0.88 13.27 1.84
N GLY A 109 0.46 13.42 0.59
CA GLY A 109 -0.12 14.65 0.05
C GLY A 109 -1.23 15.28 0.91
N PRO A 110 -2.31 14.56 1.24
CA PRO A 110 -3.39 15.12 2.07
C PRO A 110 -2.93 15.43 3.50
N SER A 111 -2.10 14.56 4.11
CA SER A 111 -1.55 14.82 5.45
C SER A 111 -0.65 16.05 5.51
N ALA A 112 0.07 16.37 4.43
CA ALA A 112 0.88 17.58 4.34
C ALA A 112 0.01 18.84 4.19
N VAL A 113 -1.06 18.77 3.39
CA VAL A 113 -2.02 19.88 3.22
C VAL A 113 -2.75 20.21 4.53
N GLU A 114 -3.09 19.18 5.31
CA GLU A 114 -3.73 19.31 6.63
C GLU A 114 -2.84 20.06 7.65
N GLN A 115 -1.52 19.79 7.66
CA GLN A 115 -0.58 20.50 8.55
C GLN A 115 -0.47 22.00 8.23
N ILE A 116 -0.61 22.38 6.96
CA ILE A 116 -0.47 23.78 6.51
C ILE A 116 -1.77 24.56 6.73
N THR A 117 -2.93 23.92 6.56
CA THR A 117 -4.24 24.62 6.60
C THR A 117 -4.91 24.62 7.97
N HIS A 118 -4.46 23.81 8.94
CA HIS A 118 -5.04 23.68 10.29
C HIS A 118 -6.56 23.38 10.34
N LEU A 119 -7.17 23.02 9.21
CA LEU A 119 -8.59 22.69 9.12
C LEU A 119 -8.80 21.22 9.45
N THR A 120 -9.25 20.95 10.68
CA THR A 120 -9.62 19.59 11.16
C THR A 120 -10.77 18.94 10.38
N ALA A 121 -11.51 19.71 9.57
CA ALA A 121 -12.56 19.19 8.69
C ALA A 121 -12.02 18.27 7.56
N PHE A 122 -10.75 18.40 7.18
CA PHE A 122 -10.11 17.55 6.17
C PHE A 122 -9.45 16.30 6.76
N SER A 123 -9.17 16.29 8.08
CA SER A 123 -8.30 15.40 8.86
C SER A 123 -8.60 13.88 8.84
N GLY A 124 -9.59 13.44 8.07
CA GLY A 124 -9.91 12.02 7.95
C GLY A 124 -10.80 11.67 6.76
N PHE A 125 -11.50 12.66 6.19
CA PHE A 125 -12.48 12.40 5.14
C PHE A 125 -11.96 12.67 3.72
N ALA A 126 -10.95 13.52 3.55
CA ALA A 126 -10.56 13.96 2.21
C ALA A 126 -9.38 13.18 1.63
N GLY A 127 -8.36 12.85 2.42
CA GLY A 127 -7.16 12.20 1.89
C GLY A 127 -7.37 10.74 1.50
N THR A 128 -7.54 9.89 2.50
CA THR A 128 -7.64 8.45 2.31
C THR A 128 -8.92 8.04 1.58
N SER A 129 -10.05 8.70 1.86
CA SER A 129 -11.32 8.38 1.21
C SER A 129 -11.32 8.71 -0.29
N VAL A 130 -10.68 9.81 -0.71
CA VAL A 130 -10.54 10.14 -2.14
C VAL A 130 -9.64 9.14 -2.84
N LEU A 131 -8.53 8.73 -2.21
CA LEU A 131 -7.65 7.68 -2.75
C LEU A 131 -8.39 6.35 -2.92
N ILE A 132 -9.19 5.96 -1.92
CA ILE A 132 -10.02 4.75 -1.98
C ILE A 132 -11.09 4.89 -3.07
N LEU A 133 -11.75 6.04 -3.18
CA LEU A 133 -12.79 6.30 -4.17
C LEU A 133 -12.25 6.19 -5.59
N VAL A 134 -11.11 6.82 -5.89
CA VAL A 134 -10.44 6.70 -7.21
C VAL A 134 -9.99 5.26 -7.45
N GLY A 135 -9.47 4.58 -6.42
CA GLY A 135 -9.11 3.17 -6.48
C GLY A 135 -10.29 2.26 -6.86
N CYS A 136 -11.42 2.42 -6.19
CA CYS A 136 -12.65 1.67 -6.45
C CYS A 136 -13.30 2.03 -7.80
N ALA A 137 -13.28 3.31 -8.18
CA ALA A 137 -13.81 3.76 -9.45
C ALA A 137 -13.01 3.17 -10.62
N THR A 138 -11.68 3.15 -10.51
CA THR A 138 -10.80 2.56 -11.53
C THR A 138 -10.95 1.04 -11.59
N ASP A 139 -11.10 0.35 -10.45
CA ASP A 139 -11.33 -1.11 -10.42
C ASP A 139 -12.69 -1.48 -11.03
N THR A 140 -13.72 -0.69 -10.74
CA THR A 140 -15.05 -0.85 -11.36
C THR A 140 -14.99 -0.63 -12.87
N ALA A 141 -14.33 0.44 -13.32
CA ALA A 141 -14.18 0.77 -14.75
C ALA A 141 -13.37 -0.27 -15.54
N ARG A 142 -12.51 -1.06 -14.88
CA ARG A 142 -11.75 -2.14 -15.53
C ARG A 142 -12.55 -3.44 -15.65
N LYS A 143 -13.55 -3.64 -14.79
CA LYS A 143 -14.39 -4.86 -14.73
C LYS A 143 -15.62 -4.79 -15.62
N VAL A 144 -16.11 -3.59 -15.92
CA VAL A 144 -17.18 -3.32 -16.90
C VAL A 144 -16.56 -3.18 -18.29
#